data_AF-A0A804NBI5-F1
#
_entry.id   AF-A0A804NBI5-F1
#
_cell.length_a   1.000
_cell.length_b   1.000
_cell.length_c   1.000
_cell.angle_alpha   90.00
_cell.angle_beta   90.00
_cell.angle_gamma   90.00
#
_symmetry.space_group_name_H-M   'P 1'
#
loop_
_entity.id
_entity.type
_entity.pdbx_description
1 polymer ?
#
loop_
_entity_poly.entity_id
_entity_poly.type
_entity_poly.pdbx_seq_one_letter_code
_entity_poly.pdbx_strand_id
1 'polypeptide(L)'
;MATEPLSPGNLVEDVETLPLDSSSTLAATTDPLLRPPPPSSTFSPTAGENHGAFLDEEDEDVVDDFTPPLAPHAATAATKSREASPWFAEITVSEPRKHAEPATGAVGVIPGSASYVSYLIATQVPDGGEFRVRRRFRDVVALADRLAETHRGLFVPARPDKSIVEGQVMQRHDFVNQRCVTLQRYLRRLAAHPVVGRNPILHAFLTEPSGIPTSDGESPRWSPAMSAATSMAASAPVTPTKSGRDFFGVFKGLKQTVTNGWVAVRPPLVEEEIDTKYLVHKAKLEDLEKHLVTASQQAEAFVKAFDDLRSTTGLLGMSFIKLAMFEKEQAACSSQKRRAADISNFASAVIRVSRSQTKLNTEIVKHLGIIHEYMETMASVHNAFTDRSNALLRVQNLSADLYFLHTRAGKLESVSARGMDQERSRYQKIEELKETVRATEDAKTRALKELELIKENNMNEIKRFNKERRQDLVEMLKGFVLDQATYSDHFATIWTKVAEETKGYANSSS
;
A
#
# COMPACT_ATOMS: atom_id res chain seq x y z
N MET A 1 -33.01 75.50 -42.69
CA MET A 1 -34.22 74.67 -42.92
C MET A 1 -34.40 73.79 -41.70
N ALA A 2 -35.57 73.89 -41.06
CA ALA A 2 -36.02 73.07 -39.93
C ALA A 2 -35.96 71.57 -40.29
N THR A 3 -35.88 70.58 -39.39
CA THR A 3 -36.50 70.36 -38.08
C THR A 3 -35.78 69.18 -37.41
N GLU A 4 -35.64 69.21 -36.08
CA GLU A 4 -35.39 68.04 -35.24
C GLU A 4 -36.48 66.96 -35.40
N PRO A 5 -36.12 65.69 -35.14
CA PRO A 5 -37.04 64.69 -34.61
C PRO A 5 -36.56 64.12 -33.26
N LEU A 6 -37.36 64.43 -32.23
CA LEU A 6 -37.92 63.55 -31.20
C LEU A 6 -37.04 62.49 -30.48
N SER A 7 -36.88 62.77 -29.19
CA SER A 7 -36.62 61.89 -28.04
C SER A 7 -37.51 60.64 -27.94
N PRO A 8 -36.97 59.51 -27.44
CA PRO A 8 -37.69 58.58 -26.58
C PRO A 8 -37.31 58.81 -25.11
N GLY A 9 -38.33 59.06 -24.30
CA GLY A 9 -38.20 59.34 -22.87
C GLY A 9 -38.06 58.11 -21.97
N ASN A 10 -37.75 58.46 -20.71
CA ASN A 10 -38.06 57.79 -19.45
C ASN A 10 -37.60 56.33 -19.27
N LEU A 11 -36.60 56.16 -18.40
CA LEU A 11 -36.83 55.53 -17.09
C LEU A 11 -35.81 56.12 -16.10
N VAL A 12 -36.34 56.94 -15.21
CA VAL A 12 -35.69 57.42 -13.98
C VAL A 12 -35.83 56.30 -12.96
N GLU A 13 -34.72 55.66 -12.58
CA GLU A 13 -34.61 55.01 -11.27
C GLU A 13 -33.70 55.88 -10.40
N ASP A 14 -34.39 56.73 -9.66
CA ASP A 14 -33.86 57.54 -8.58
C ASP A 14 -33.70 56.67 -7.31
N VAL A 15 -32.57 56.89 -6.64
CA VAL A 15 -32.42 56.82 -5.17
C VAL A 15 -32.46 55.44 -4.50
N GLU A 16 -31.29 54.96 -4.08
CA GLU A 16 -31.03 54.77 -2.64
C GLU A 16 -29.53 54.68 -2.34
N THR A 17 -29.03 55.68 -1.61
CA THR A 17 -27.71 55.74 -0.98
C THR A 17 -27.94 55.75 0.52
N LEU A 18 -27.67 54.65 1.24
CA LEU A 18 -27.65 54.56 2.72
C LEU A 18 -26.85 53.29 3.14
N PRO A 19 -26.29 53.19 4.37
CA PRO A 19 -24.98 53.74 4.71
C PRO A 19 -24.01 52.70 5.31
N LEU A 20 -22.80 53.17 5.62
CA LEU A 20 -21.83 52.58 6.54
C LEU A 20 -22.51 52.06 7.82
N ASP A 21 -22.29 50.80 8.21
CA ASP A 21 -21.63 50.50 9.48
C ASP A 21 -21.29 49.00 9.72
N SER A 22 -20.16 48.81 10.39
CA SER A 22 -19.89 47.80 11.42
C SER A 22 -19.70 46.30 11.08
N SER A 23 -18.43 45.89 11.22
CA SER A 23 -17.96 44.68 11.91
C SER A 23 -18.55 43.32 11.53
N SER A 24 -17.95 42.68 10.53
CA SER A 24 -18.01 41.22 10.36
C SER A 24 -16.65 40.62 10.68
N THR A 25 -16.54 40.08 11.89
CA THR A 25 -15.47 39.19 12.31
C THR A 25 -15.41 37.97 11.39
N LEU A 26 -14.59 38.02 10.34
CA LEU A 26 -14.24 36.85 9.55
C LEU A 26 -12.96 36.24 10.13
N ALA A 27 -13.11 35.02 10.61
CA ALA A 27 -12.10 34.23 11.28
C ALA A 27 -10.79 34.23 10.47
N ALA A 28 -9.69 34.55 11.15
CA ALA A 28 -8.35 34.46 10.59
C ALA A 28 -8.09 33.02 10.13
N THR A 29 -8.22 32.79 8.83
CA THR A 29 -7.68 31.62 8.15
C THR A 29 -6.15 31.76 8.17
N THR A 30 -5.52 31.26 9.23
CA THR A 30 -4.06 31.33 9.37
C THR A 30 -3.41 30.39 8.37
N ASP A 31 -2.58 30.97 7.52
CA ASP A 31 -1.77 30.31 6.48
C ASP A 31 -0.86 29.22 7.09
N PRO A 32 -1.04 27.94 6.71
CA PRO A 32 -0.24 26.83 7.23
C PRO A 32 1.24 26.86 6.77
N LEU A 33 1.62 27.67 5.79
CA LEU A 33 3.03 27.84 5.39
C LEU A 33 3.84 28.62 6.43
N LEU A 34 3.20 29.47 7.23
CA LEU A 34 3.88 30.35 8.19
C LEU A 34 3.89 29.82 9.62
N ARG A 35 3.05 28.83 9.97
CA ARG A 35 3.04 28.24 11.32
C ARG A 35 2.48 26.81 11.32
N PRO A 36 3.32 25.75 11.41
CA PRO A 36 2.83 24.39 11.58
C PRO A 36 2.09 24.23 12.93
N PRO A 37 1.08 23.35 13.01
CA PRO A 37 0.26 23.18 14.22
C PRO A 37 1.09 22.61 15.38
N PRO A 38 0.86 23.06 16.63
CA PRO A 38 1.60 22.58 17.79
C PRO A 38 1.21 21.14 18.14
N PRO A 39 2.13 20.33 18.69
CA PRO A 39 1.86 18.94 19.02
C PRO A 39 0.82 18.83 20.15
N SER A 40 -0.15 17.95 19.92
CA SER A 40 -1.24 17.63 20.85
C SER A 40 -0.71 17.28 22.24
N SER A 41 -0.90 18.19 23.18
CA SER A 41 -0.52 18.05 24.58
C SER A 41 -1.65 17.39 25.36
N THR A 42 -1.54 16.09 25.63
CA THR A 42 -2.18 15.45 26.80
C THR A 42 -1.42 14.18 27.13
N PHE A 43 -0.48 14.27 28.07
CA PHE A 43 -0.42 13.48 29.31
C PHE A 43 0.86 13.86 30.07
N SER A 44 0.68 14.55 31.19
CA SER A 44 1.63 14.60 32.31
C SER A 44 1.23 13.44 33.27
N PRO A 45 2.15 12.76 33.98
CA PRO A 45 2.98 13.44 35.00
C PRO A 45 4.43 12.94 35.19
N THR A 46 5.16 13.77 35.95
CA THR A 46 6.34 13.50 36.81
C THR A 46 7.74 13.30 36.20
N ALA A 47 8.48 14.42 36.22
CA ALA A 47 9.83 14.63 36.75
C ALA A 47 10.99 13.71 36.28
N GLY A 48 11.87 14.29 35.47
CA GLY A 48 13.19 13.76 35.15
C GLY A 48 13.82 14.55 34.01
N GLU A 49 14.58 15.59 34.36
CA GLU A 49 15.33 16.45 33.45
C GLU A 49 16.36 15.64 32.63
N ASN A 50 16.25 15.68 31.30
CA ASN A 50 17.37 15.90 30.36
C ASN A 50 16.89 15.82 28.92
N HIS A 51 16.64 17.00 28.33
CA HIS A 51 16.55 17.19 26.88
C HIS A 51 17.96 17.48 26.35
N GLY A 52 18.42 16.67 25.40
CA GLY A 52 19.66 16.96 24.67
C GLY A 52 20.01 15.94 23.61
N ALA A 53 19.61 16.25 22.37
CA ALA A 53 20.21 15.86 21.10
C ALA A 53 20.28 14.35 20.73
N PHE A 54 19.50 14.03 19.69
CA PHE A 54 19.81 13.12 18.58
C PHE A 54 21.29 12.67 18.54
N LEU A 55 21.61 11.60 19.25
CA LEU A 55 22.80 10.80 19.04
C LEU A 55 22.33 9.53 18.35
N ASP A 56 22.76 9.39 17.10
CA ASP A 56 22.70 8.13 16.37
C ASP A 56 23.31 7.04 17.26
N GLU A 57 22.48 6.11 17.72
CA GLU A 57 22.97 4.84 18.28
C GLU A 57 23.63 4.10 17.13
N GLU A 58 24.96 4.23 17.08
CA GLU A 58 25.85 3.46 16.23
C GLU A 58 25.46 1.99 16.32
N ASP A 59 25.14 1.41 15.17
CA ASP A 59 24.94 -0.03 15.01
C ASP A 59 26.18 -0.74 15.57
N GLU A 60 26.03 -1.37 16.75
CA GLU A 60 27.02 -2.27 17.32
C GLU A 60 27.24 -3.45 16.35
N ASP A 61 28.19 -3.28 15.45
CA ASP A 61 28.80 -4.38 14.72
C ASP A 61 29.46 -5.30 15.74
N VAL A 62 28.81 -6.44 15.95
CA VAL A 62 29.29 -7.57 16.73
C VAL A 62 30.65 -7.99 16.18
N VAL A 63 31.69 -7.53 16.87
CA VAL A 63 33.06 -8.03 16.81
C VAL A 63 33.07 -9.49 17.27
N ASP A 64 33.25 -10.43 16.33
CA ASP A 64 33.69 -11.77 16.68
C ASP A 64 34.88 -12.21 15.83
N ASP A 65 35.89 -12.57 16.61
CA ASP A 65 37.08 -13.39 16.43
C ASP A 65 38.28 -13.02 15.52
N PHE A 66 39.43 -13.11 16.18
CA PHE A 66 40.81 -12.91 15.79
C PHE A 66 41.33 -14.02 14.86
N THR A 67 42.15 -13.70 13.83
CA THR A 67 43.45 -14.37 13.49
C THR A 67 44.13 -13.75 12.24
N PRO A 68 45.46 -13.93 11.99
CA PRO A 68 46.42 -12.82 11.87
C PRO A 68 46.98 -12.61 10.42
N PRO A 69 47.96 -11.70 10.18
CA PRO A 69 48.11 -11.02 8.90
C PRO A 69 48.97 -11.78 7.90
N LEU A 70 48.54 -11.81 6.64
CA LEU A 70 49.36 -12.22 5.49
C LEU A 70 49.52 -11.05 4.51
N ALA A 71 50.78 -10.85 4.14
CA ALA A 71 51.34 -9.79 3.31
C ALA A 71 50.79 -9.77 1.85
N PRO A 72 51.03 -8.68 1.09
CA PRO A 72 50.19 -8.31 -0.04
C PRO A 72 50.66 -8.98 -1.33
N HIS A 73 49.79 -9.76 -1.96
CA HIS A 73 49.95 -10.13 -3.36
C HIS A 73 48.69 -9.80 -4.16
N ALA A 74 48.88 -8.78 -5.02
CA ALA A 74 48.31 -8.60 -6.35
C ALA A 74 46.80 -8.82 -6.53
N ALA A 75 46.12 -7.68 -6.67
CA ALA A 75 44.82 -7.46 -7.28
C ALA A 75 44.43 -8.47 -8.38
N THR A 76 43.80 -9.58 -7.99
CA THR A 76 42.85 -10.29 -8.83
C THR A 76 41.49 -9.66 -8.60
N ALA A 77 40.98 -9.04 -9.66
CA ALA A 77 39.66 -8.42 -9.72
C ALA A 77 38.60 -9.36 -9.15
N ALA A 78 38.20 -9.10 -7.90
CA ALA A 78 37.01 -9.69 -7.32
C ALA A 78 35.82 -9.10 -8.08
N THR A 79 35.35 -9.87 -9.06
CA THR A 79 34.04 -9.73 -9.69
C THR A 79 33.01 -9.65 -8.57
N LYS A 80 32.68 -8.43 -8.14
CA LYS A 80 31.51 -8.17 -7.31
C LYS A 80 30.35 -8.83 -8.02
N SER A 81 29.81 -9.86 -7.37
CA SER A 81 28.60 -10.56 -7.77
C SER A 81 27.57 -9.53 -8.19
N ARG A 82 27.35 -9.44 -9.51
CA ARG A 82 26.34 -8.59 -10.13
C ARG A 82 25.03 -8.87 -9.41
N GLU A 83 24.56 -7.91 -8.64
CA GLU A 83 23.26 -7.95 -7.98
C GLU A 83 22.23 -8.40 -9.02
N ALA A 84 21.56 -9.52 -8.72
CA ALA A 84 20.80 -10.28 -9.68
C ALA A 84 19.74 -9.39 -10.35
N SER A 85 19.91 -9.15 -11.65
CA SER A 85 18.96 -8.37 -12.44
C SER A 85 17.55 -8.97 -12.31
N PRO A 86 16.49 -8.14 -12.21
CA PRO A 86 15.13 -8.63 -12.13
C PRO A 86 14.82 -9.51 -13.36
N TRP A 87 14.17 -10.64 -13.12
CA TRP A 87 13.83 -11.61 -14.17
C TRP A 87 12.84 -11.04 -15.20
N PHE A 88 12.01 -10.10 -14.75
CA PHE A 88 11.07 -9.37 -15.58
C PHE A 88 11.47 -7.90 -15.57
N ALA A 89 11.76 -7.36 -16.76
CA ALA A 89 12.17 -5.97 -16.93
C ALA A 89 10.97 -5.02 -16.78
N GLU A 90 9.82 -5.41 -17.32
CA GLU A 90 8.59 -4.63 -17.22
C GLU A 90 7.35 -5.53 -17.24
N ILE A 91 6.36 -5.19 -16.43
CA ILE A 91 5.02 -5.82 -16.45
C ILE A 91 3.99 -4.71 -16.68
N THR A 92 3.11 -4.87 -17.66
CA THR A 92 2.00 -3.94 -17.89
C THR A 92 0.66 -4.68 -17.88
N VAL A 93 -0.39 -4.01 -17.38
CA VAL A 93 -1.75 -4.56 -17.33
C VAL A 93 -2.70 -3.60 -18.05
N SER A 94 -3.29 -4.07 -19.15
CA SER A 94 -4.06 -3.24 -20.06
C SER A 94 -5.20 -4.03 -20.73
N GLU A 95 -5.86 -3.41 -21.72
CA GLU A 95 -6.92 -4.01 -22.56
C GLU A 95 -7.97 -4.84 -21.79
N PRO A 96 -8.75 -4.20 -20.90
CA PRO A 96 -9.83 -4.89 -20.22
C PRO A 96 -10.88 -5.38 -21.23
N ARG A 97 -11.14 -6.69 -21.26
CA ARG A 97 -12.16 -7.29 -22.13
C ARG A 97 -13.20 -8.05 -21.33
N LYS A 98 -14.46 -7.86 -21.69
CA LYS A 98 -15.58 -8.59 -21.11
C LYS A 98 -15.77 -9.90 -21.88
N HIS A 99 -15.79 -11.00 -21.15
CA HIS A 99 -16.11 -12.32 -21.69
C HIS A 99 -17.43 -12.81 -21.07
N ALA A 100 -18.21 -13.57 -21.83
CA ALA A 100 -19.28 -14.38 -21.28
C ALA A 100 -18.66 -15.54 -20.49
N GLU A 101 -19.22 -15.87 -19.33
CA GLU A 101 -18.80 -17.04 -18.57
C GLU A 101 -19.19 -18.30 -19.36
N PRO A 102 -18.23 -19.17 -19.74
CA PRO A 102 -18.56 -20.42 -20.38
C PRO A 102 -19.29 -21.30 -19.37
N ALA A 103 -20.44 -21.84 -19.77
CA ALA A 103 -21.30 -22.66 -18.93
C ALA A 103 -20.56 -23.88 -18.37
N THR A 104 -19.95 -23.74 -17.19
CA THR A 104 -19.65 -24.90 -16.35
C THR A 104 -21.00 -25.48 -15.96
N GLY A 105 -21.26 -26.75 -16.28
CA GLY A 105 -22.54 -27.45 -16.24
C GLY A 105 -23.21 -27.60 -14.86
N ALA A 106 -23.21 -26.56 -14.03
CA ALA A 106 -24.05 -26.44 -12.85
C ALA A 106 -25.50 -26.23 -13.31
N VAL A 107 -26.26 -27.32 -13.26
CA VAL A 107 -27.70 -27.40 -13.49
C VAL A 107 -28.40 -26.35 -12.61
N GLY A 108 -28.90 -25.27 -13.20
CA GLY A 108 -29.80 -24.32 -12.51
C GLY A 108 -29.55 -22.83 -12.73
N VAL A 109 -28.46 -22.41 -13.38
CA VAL A 109 -28.26 -21.00 -13.76
C VAL A 109 -28.42 -20.85 -15.27
N ILE A 110 -29.26 -19.90 -15.68
CA ILE A 110 -29.53 -19.59 -17.10
C ILE A 110 -28.19 -19.44 -17.85
N PRO A 111 -27.94 -20.25 -18.90
CA PRO A 111 -26.74 -20.14 -19.71
C PRO A 111 -26.58 -18.72 -20.27
N GLY A 112 -25.45 -18.06 -19.99
CA GLY A 112 -25.09 -16.77 -20.58
C GLY A 112 -25.32 -15.50 -19.74
N SER A 113 -25.83 -15.58 -18.51
CA SER A 113 -26.06 -14.38 -17.68
C SER A 113 -24.81 -13.88 -16.94
N ALA A 114 -23.84 -14.74 -16.69
CA ALA A 114 -22.63 -14.37 -15.97
C ALA A 114 -21.54 -13.92 -16.95
N SER A 115 -20.83 -12.85 -16.59
CA SER A 115 -19.76 -12.27 -17.39
C SER A 115 -18.61 -11.85 -16.49
N TYR A 116 -17.39 -11.91 -17.01
CA TYR A 116 -16.19 -11.52 -16.28
C TYR A 116 -15.31 -10.61 -17.14
N VAL A 117 -14.45 -9.85 -16.48
CA VAL A 117 -13.45 -8.98 -17.14
C VAL A 117 -12.09 -9.65 -17.04
N SER A 118 -11.44 -9.83 -18.19
CA SER A 118 -10.04 -10.23 -18.30
C SER A 118 -9.16 -9.02 -18.61
N TYR A 119 -7.90 -9.11 -18.24
CA TYR A 119 -6.88 -8.10 -18.44
C TYR A 119 -5.73 -8.72 -19.22
N LEU A 120 -5.18 -7.97 -20.16
CA LEU A 120 -3.96 -8.34 -20.86
C LEU A 120 -2.77 -8.00 -19.98
N ILE A 121 -1.97 -9.00 -19.63
CA ILE A 121 -0.71 -8.85 -18.92
C ILE A 121 0.40 -9.04 -19.94
N ALA A 122 1.16 -7.98 -20.20
CA ALA A 122 2.34 -8.02 -21.05
C ALA A 122 3.60 -7.93 -20.18
N THR A 123 4.48 -8.91 -20.34
CA THR A 123 5.69 -9.09 -19.53
C THR A 123 6.91 -9.06 -20.44
N GLN A 124 7.81 -8.11 -20.22
CA GLN A 124 9.08 -8.00 -20.95
C GLN A 124 10.20 -8.67 -20.16
N VAL A 125 11.01 -9.46 -20.86
CA VAL A 125 12.21 -10.13 -20.34
C VAL A 125 13.42 -9.29 -20.70
N PRO A 126 14.50 -9.26 -19.87
CA PRO A 126 15.73 -8.52 -20.17
C PRO A 126 16.34 -8.80 -21.55
N ASP A 127 16.12 -9.98 -22.12
CA ASP A 127 16.61 -10.38 -23.45
C ASP A 127 15.77 -9.80 -24.62
N GLY A 128 14.79 -8.95 -24.34
CA GLY A 128 13.90 -8.33 -25.34
C GLY A 128 12.68 -9.18 -25.72
N GLY A 129 12.52 -10.38 -25.13
CA GLY A 129 11.33 -11.20 -25.31
C GLY A 129 10.11 -10.58 -24.61
N GLU A 130 8.93 -10.77 -25.19
CA GLU A 130 7.66 -10.32 -24.62
C GLU A 130 6.68 -11.50 -24.52
N PHE A 131 6.09 -11.69 -23.34
CA PHE A 131 4.97 -12.60 -23.13
C PHE A 131 3.69 -11.80 -22.97
N ARG A 132 2.61 -12.25 -23.63
CA ARG A 132 1.28 -11.66 -23.52
C ARG A 132 0.29 -12.72 -23.09
N VAL A 133 -0.28 -12.55 -21.90
CA VAL A 133 -1.25 -13.50 -21.35
C VAL A 133 -2.48 -12.77 -20.84
N ARG A 134 -3.66 -13.35 -21.02
CA ARG A 134 -4.88 -12.83 -20.40
C ARG A 134 -5.16 -13.52 -19.08
N ARG A 135 -5.55 -12.75 -18.08
CA ARG A 135 -5.94 -13.24 -16.75
C ARG A 135 -7.15 -12.45 -16.24
N ARG A 136 -8.04 -13.09 -15.49
CA ARG A 136 -9.10 -12.36 -14.75
C ARG A 136 -8.62 -12.03 -13.34
N PHE A 137 -9.30 -11.09 -12.69
CA PHE A 137 -8.99 -10.67 -11.32
C PHE A 137 -8.93 -11.85 -10.33
N ARG A 138 -9.86 -12.81 -10.45
CA ARG A 138 -9.89 -14.02 -9.61
C ARG A 138 -8.63 -14.86 -9.74
N ASP A 139 -8.00 -14.91 -10.91
CA ASP A 139 -6.79 -15.70 -11.11
C ASP A 139 -5.61 -15.04 -10.37
N VAL A 140 -5.54 -13.70 -10.38
CA VAL A 140 -4.53 -12.95 -9.61
C VAL A 140 -4.74 -13.14 -8.10
N VAL A 141 -5.99 -13.18 -7.64
CA VAL A 141 -6.31 -13.49 -6.25
C VAL A 141 -5.85 -14.90 -5.85
N ALA A 142 -6.14 -15.90 -6.69
CA ALA A 142 -5.69 -17.27 -6.43
C ALA A 142 -4.15 -17.39 -6.42
N LEU A 143 -3.47 -16.66 -7.29
CA LEU A 143 -2.01 -16.52 -7.25
C LEU A 143 -1.55 -15.90 -5.92
N ALA A 144 -2.20 -14.82 -5.48
CA ALA A 144 -1.87 -14.13 -4.24
C ALA A 144 -1.97 -15.06 -3.02
N ASP A 145 -3.11 -15.76 -2.88
CA ASP A 145 -3.36 -16.68 -1.78
C ASP A 145 -2.30 -17.80 -1.74
N ARG A 146 -2.00 -18.40 -2.91
CA ARG A 146 -1.00 -19.48 -3.01
C ARG A 146 0.42 -19.01 -2.70
N LEU A 147 0.79 -17.80 -3.13
CA LEU A 147 2.10 -17.23 -2.81
C LEU A 147 2.22 -16.89 -1.33
N ALA A 148 1.18 -16.33 -0.71
CA ALA A 148 1.16 -16.04 0.72
C ALA A 148 1.29 -17.33 1.56
N GLU A 149 0.62 -18.41 1.17
CA GLU A 149 0.73 -19.72 1.83
C GLU A 149 2.11 -20.36 1.67
N THR A 150 2.75 -20.20 0.50
CA THR A 150 4.07 -20.80 0.21
C THR A 150 5.21 -20.05 0.89
N HIS A 151 5.07 -18.73 1.06
CA HIS A 151 6.14 -17.81 1.47
C HIS A 151 5.85 -17.17 2.83
N ARG A 152 5.45 -17.98 3.80
CA ARG A 152 5.07 -17.51 5.13
C ARG A 152 6.20 -16.75 5.81
N GLY A 153 5.85 -15.61 6.42
CA GLY A 153 6.81 -14.73 7.09
C GLY A 153 7.65 -13.82 6.18
N LEU A 154 7.48 -13.85 4.86
CA LEU A 154 8.02 -12.83 3.95
C LEU A 154 7.04 -11.67 3.78
N PHE A 155 7.50 -10.46 3.42
CA PHE A 155 6.62 -9.30 3.15
C PHE A 155 6.08 -9.42 1.72
N VAL A 156 5.33 -10.50 1.48
CA VAL A 156 4.63 -10.73 0.22
C VAL A 156 3.62 -9.59 0.04
N PRO A 157 3.64 -8.87 -1.10
CA PRO A 157 2.66 -7.85 -1.43
C PRO A 157 1.24 -8.28 -1.07
N ALA A 158 0.51 -7.41 -0.38
CA ALA A 158 -0.83 -7.71 0.07
C ALA A 158 -1.74 -8.01 -1.13
N ARG A 159 -2.60 -9.01 -0.95
CA ARG A 159 -3.55 -9.43 -1.96
C ARG A 159 -4.43 -8.24 -2.38
N PRO A 160 -4.65 -8.00 -3.69
CA PRO A 160 -5.55 -6.96 -4.15
C PRO A 160 -6.99 -7.16 -3.65
N ASP A 161 -7.61 -6.09 -3.18
CA ASP A 161 -8.94 -6.15 -2.61
C ASP A 161 -10.05 -6.40 -3.64
N LYS A 162 -11.02 -7.21 -3.23
CA LYS A 162 -12.29 -7.36 -3.96
C LYS A 162 -13.17 -6.16 -3.63
N SER A 163 -12.81 -5.00 -4.15
CA SER A 163 -13.65 -3.83 -4.07
C SER A 163 -14.93 -4.04 -4.87
N ILE A 164 -16.02 -4.35 -4.17
CA ILE A 164 -17.39 -4.38 -4.70
C ILE A 164 -17.97 -2.97 -4.61
N VAL A 165 -17.71 -2.28 -3.51
CA VAL A 165 -18.24 -0.96 -3.20
C VAL A 165 -17.74 0.10 -4.19
N GLU A 166 -16.43 0.16 -4.48
CA GLU A 166 -15.93 1.14 -5.47
C GLU A 166 -16.49 0.83 -6.87
N GLY A 167 -16.73 -0.43 -7.19
CA GLY A 167 -17.35 -0.82 -8.47
C GLY A 167 -18.81 -0.37 -8.61
N GLN A 168 -19.50 -0.10 -7.51
CA GLN A 168 -20.87 0.46 -7.52
C GLN A 168 -20.87 1.98 -7.49
N VAL A 169 -19.87 2.60 -6.85
CA VAL A 169 -19.77 4.06 -6.71
C VAL A 169 -19.14 4.71 -7.94
N MET A 170 -18.15 4.07 -8.57
CA MET A 170 -17.43 4.60 -9.71
C MET A 170 -18.13 4.29 -11.04
N GLN A 171 -17.88 5.10 -12.07
CA GLN A 171 -18.24 4.71 -13.42
C GLN A 171 -17.47 3.44 -13.82
N ARG A 172 -18.11 2.58 -14.61
CA ARG A 172 -17.56 1.27 -14.98
C ARG A 172 -16.16 1.38 -15.60
N HIS A 173 -15.92 2.40 -16.44
CA HIS A 173 -14.61 2.61 -17.07
C HIS A 173 -13.53 2.99 -16.07
N ASP A 174 -13.84 3.87 -15.11
CA ASP A 174 -12.90 4.31 -14.08
C ASP A 174 -12.51 3.16 -13.16
N PHE A 175 -13.49 2.35 -12.72
CA PHE A 175 -13.24 1.17 -11.89
C PHE A 175 -12.29 0.18 -12.56
N VAL A 176 -12.49 -0.08 -13.86
CA VAL A 176 -11.67 -1.02 -14.61
C VAL A 176 -10.25 -0.47 -14.80
N ASN A 177 -10.10 0.83 -15.08
CA ASN A 177 -8.79 1.47 -15.20
C ASN A 177 -8.03 1.45 -13.87
N GLN A 178 -8.69 1.77 -12.76
CA GLN A 178 -8.10 1.70 -11.42
C GLN A 178 -7.65 0.28 -11.08
N ARG A 179 -8.45 -0.72 -11.47
CA ARG A 179 -8.08 -2.13 -11.30
C ARG A 179 -6.88 -2.52 -12.15
N CYS A 180 -6.74 -2.04 -13.39
CA CYS A 180 -5.53 -2.25 -14.19
C CYS A 180 -4.28 -1.73 -13.46
N VAL A 181 -4.35 -0.49 -12.94
CA VAL A 181 -3.24 0.13 -12.19
C VAL A 181 -2.88 -0.70 -10.95
N THR A 182 -3.88 -1.10 -10.18
CA THR A 182 -3.70 -1.90 -8.96
C THR A 182 -3.06 -3.25 -9.26
N LEU A 183 -3.56 -3.95 -10.29
CA LEU A 183 -3.03 -5.25 -10.71
C LEU A 183 -1.60 -5.13 -11.25
N GLN A 184 -1.32 -4.10 -12.05
CA GLN A 184 0.02 -3.83 -12.56
C GLN A 184 1.01 -3.59 -11.43
N ARG A 185 0.66 -2.72 -10.47
CA ARG A 185 1.50 -2.43 -9.30
C ARG A 185 1.74 -3.70 -8.49
N TYR A 186 0.70 -4.47 -8.19
CA TYR A 186 0.79 -5.71 -7.44
C TYR A 186 1.75 -6.72 -8.11
N LEU A 187 1.59 -6.99 -9.40
CA LEU A 187 2.44 -7.93 -10.13
C LEU A 187 3.90 -7.45 -10.23
N ARG A 188 4.12 -6.14 -10.44
CA ARG A 188 5.46 -5.54 -10.40
C ARG A 188 6.14 -5.74 -9.04
N ARG A 189 5.41 -5.51 -7.95
CA ARG A 189 5.92 -5.71 -6.59
C ARG A 189 6.25 -7.18 -6.30
N LEU A 190 5.43 -8.12 -6.78
CA LEU A 190 5.75 -9.55 -6.67
C LEU A 190 7.03 -9.90 -7.44
N ALA A 191 7.18 -9.39 -8.67
CA ALA A 191 8.33 -9.64 -9.52
C ALA A 191 9.63 -9.01 -8.98
N ALA A 192 9.53 -7.86 -8.31
CA ALA A 192 10.67 -7.16 -7.70
C ALA A 192 11.18 -7.85 -6.43
N HIS A 193 10.35 -8.62 -5.73
CA HIS A 193 10.75 -9.29 -4.50
C HIS A 193 11.77 -10.41 -4.79
N PRO A 194 12.92 -10.47 -4.10
CA PRO A 194 14.05 -11.35 -4.46
C PRO A 194 13.73 -12.86 -4.43
N VAL A 195 12.89 -13.29 -3.48
CA VAL A 195 12.43 -14.69 -3.37
C VAL A 195 11.14 -14.95 -4.18
N VAL A 196 10.07 -14.20 -3.92
CA VAL A 196 8.76 -14.38 -4.56
C VAL A 196 8.82 -14.18 -6.07
N GLY A 197 9.63 -13.23 -6.56
CA GLY A 197 9.83 -12.96 -7.98
C GLY A 197 10.39 -14.14 -8.78
N ARG A 198 11.10 -15.06 -8.10
CA ARG A 198 11.68 -16.29 -8.68
C ARG A 198 10.77 -17.50 -8.55
N ASN A 199 9.58 -17.34 -7.96
CA ASN A 199 8.69 -18.46 -7.76
C ASN A 199 8.14 -18.99 -9.10
N PRO A 200 8.20 -20.32 -9.35
CA PRO A 200 7.77 -20.89 -10.62
C PRO A 200 6.27 -20.68 -10.91
N ILE A 201 5.43 -20.55 -9.88
CA ILE A 201 4.00 -20.30 -10.03
C ILE A 201 3.77 -18.88 -10.57
N LEU A 202 4.51 -17.89 -10.07
CA LEU A 202 4.46 -16.52 -10.61
C LEU A 202 4.93 -16.50 -12.07
N HIS A 203 6.04 -17.19 -12.37
CA HIS A 203 6.56 -17.25 -13.73
C HIS A 203 5.55 -17.89 -14.70
N ALA A 204 5.00 -19.06 -14.36
CA ALA A 204 3.94 -19.71 -15.14
C ALA A 204 2.71 -18.80 -15.28
N PHE A 205 2.34 -18.07 -14.21
CA PHE A 205 1.23 -17.13 -14.27
C PHE A 205 1.46 -15.99 -15.28
N LEU A 206 2.69 -15.52 -15.46
CA LEU A 206 3.02 -14.41 -16.37
C LEU A 206 3.32 -14.86 -17.81
N THR A 207 3.69 -16.13 -18.03
CA THR A 207 4.12 -16.62 -19.36
C THR A 207 3.20 -17.65 -19.99
N GLU A 208 2.50 -18.49 -19.22
CA GLU A 208 1.67 -19.56 -19.77
C GLU A 208 0.29 -19.07 -20.21
N PRO A 209 -0.27 -19.51 -21.35
CA PRO A 209 -1.65 -19.18 -21.72
C PRO A 209 -2.69 -19.79 -20.76
N SER A 210 -3.68 -19.00 -20.32
CA SER A 210 -4.79 -19.45 -19.42
C SER A 210 -5.98 -20.06 -20.15
N GLY A 211 -5.90 -20.24 -21.47
CA GLY A 211 -7.04 -20.58 -22.32
C GLY A 211 -7.96 -19.40 -22.66
N ILE A 212 -7.77 -18.21 -22.07
CA ILE A 212 -8.44 -16.97 -22.48
C ILE A 212 -7.74 -16.43 -23.73
N PRO A 213 -8.42 -16.29 -24.88
CA PRO A 213 -7.80 -15.89 -26.14
C PRO A 213 -7.27 -14.46 -26.07
N THR A 214 -6.03 -14.25 -26.52
CA THR A 214 -5.35 -12.94 -26.48
C THR A 214 -5.84 -11.98 -27.56
N SER A 215 -6.29 -12.50 -28.71
CA SER A 215 -6.78 -11.73 -29.87
C SER A 215 -8.22 -12.11 -30.26
N ASP A 216 -8.90 -11.23 -30.98
CA ASP A 216 -10.21 -11.52 -31.56
C ASP A 216 -10.03 -12.50 -32.74
N GLY A 217 -10.61 -13.69 -32.62
CA GLY A 217 -10.56 -14.75 -33.65
C GLY A 217 -9.77 -16.01 -33.27
N GLU A 218 -9.08 -16.03 -32.12
CA GLU A 218 -8.42 -17.24 -31.63
C GLU A 218 -9.39 -18.11 -30.83
N SER A 219 -9.62 -19.35 -31.26
CA SER A 219 -10.48 -20.29 -30.55
C SER A 219 -9.91 -20.62 -29.16
N PRO A 220 -10.72 -20.64 -28.08
CA PRO A 220 -10.25 -20.99 -26.74
C PRO A 220 -9.54 -22.35 -26.73
N ARG A 221 -8.23 -22.35 -26.49
CA ARG A 221 -7.43 -23.57 -26.39
C ARG A 221 -7.53 -24.08 -24.95
N TRP A 222 -8.58 -24.85 -24.66
CA TRP A 222 -8.80 -25.42 -23.33
C TRP A 222 -7.78 -26.52 -23.04
N SER A 223 -6.90 -26.31 -22.06
CA SER A 223 -6.15 -27.38 -21.40
C SER A 223 -6.86 -27.74 -20.09
N PRO A 224 -7.38 -28.98 -19.90
CA PRO A 224 -8.15 -29.34 -18.71
C PRO A 224 -7.38 -29.31 -17.38
N ALA A 225 -6.06 -29.11 -17.39
CA ALA A 225 -5.21 -29.29 -16.22
C ALA A 225 -5.42 -28.25 -15.09
N MET A 226 -5.82 -27.00 -15.37
CA MET A 226 -6.03 -26.01 -14.30
C MET A 226 -7.49 -25.91 -13.79
N SER A 227 -8.47 -26.30 -14.60
CA SER A 227 -9.88 -26.31 -14.15
C SER A 227 -10.21 -27.54 -13.31
N ALA A 228 -9.57 -28.70 -13.56
CA ALA A 228 -9.81 -29.91 -12.78
C ALA A 228 -9.33 -29.78 -11.32
N ALA A 229 -8.22 -29.07 -11.08
CA ALA A 229 -7.71 -28.86 -9.72
C ALA A 229 -8.54 -27.84 -8.90
N THR A 230 -9.41 -27.04 -9.54
CA THR A 230 -10.23 -26.03 -8.85
C THR A 230 -11.72 -26.40 -8.80
N SER A 231 -12.15 -27.48 -9.47
CA SER A 231 -13.57 -27.90 -9.52
C SER A 231 -13.85 -29.26 -8.86
N MET A 232 -12.88 -29.88 -8.17
CA MET A 232 -13.12 -31.05 -7.31
C MET A 232 -12.84 -30.73 -5.84
N ALA A 233 -13.56 -29.74 -5.30
CA ALA A 233 -13.75 -29.55 -3.86
C ALA A 233 -15.05 -28.77 -3.60
N ALA A 234 -16.15 -29.23 -4.20
CA ALA A 234 -17.50 -28.78 -3.89
C ALA A 234 -18.50 -29.93 -4.11
N SER A 235 -18.23 -31.08 -3.51
CA SER A 235 -19.32 -31.98 -3.15
C SER A 235 -20.13 -31.26 -2.07
N ALA A 236 -21.21 -30.61 -2.48
CA ALA A 236 -22.24 -30.14 -1.57
C ALA A 236 -22.67 -31.33 -0.69
N PRO A 237 -22.41 -31.31 0.63
CA PRO A 237 -23.13 -32.17 1.53
C PRO A 237 -24.55 -31.63 1.58
N VAL A 238 -25.50 -32.52 1.32
CA VAL A 238 -26.94 -32.33 1.49
C VAL A 238 -27.20 -31.47 2.72
N THR A 239 -27.72 -30.27 2.53
CA THR A 239 -28.20 -29.41 3.62
C THR A 239 -29.42 -30.07 4.25
N PRO A 240 -29.40 -30.49 5.52
CA PRO A 240 -30.63 -30.55 6.29
C PRO A 240 -30.88 -29.12 6.77
N THR A 241 -31.84 -28.49 6.11
CA THR A 241 -32.56 -27.34 6.63
C THR A 241 -33.20 -27.71 7.96
N LYS A 242 -32.75 -27.10 9.07
CA LYS A 242 -33.55 -26.52 10.18
C LYS A 242 -32.76 -26.43 11.49
N SER A 243 -32.78 -25.20 12.03
CA SER A 243 -32.89 -24.87 13.45
C SER A 243 -31.61 -24.87 14.31
N GLY A 244 -30.93 -23.72 14.35
CA GLY A 244 -30.82 -22.87 15.55
C GLY A 244 -30.46 -23.46 16.92
N ARG A 245 -29.83 -24.65 17.01
CA ARG A 245 -29.45 -25.26 18.31
C ARG A 245 -27.95 -25.37 18.58
N ASP A 246 -27.08 -25.02 17.64
CA ASP A 246 -25.63 -25.27 17.79
C ASP A 246 -24.83 -24.12 18.41
N PHE A 247 -25.37 -22.90 18.51
CA PHE A 247 -24.72 -21.84 19.30
C PHE A 247 -24.74 -22.13 20.82
N PHE A 248 -25.70 -22.90 21.31
CA PHE A 248 -25.71 -23.34 22.71
C PHE A 248 -24.69 -24.47 22.98
N GLY A 249 -24.25 -25.20 21.95
CA GLY A 249 -23.25 -26.26 22.07
C GLY A 249 -21.85 -25.74 22.38
N VAL A 250 -21.42 -24.68 21.69
CA VAL A 250 -20.09 -24.07 21.91
C VAL A 250 -19.99 -23.39 23.29
N PHE A 251 -21.07 -22.76 23.77
CA PHE A 251 -21.12 -22.19 25.12
C PHE A 251 -21.16 -23.26 26.21
N LYS A 252 -21.82 -24.41 25.95
CA LYS A 252 -21.81 -25.55 26.88
C LYS A 252 -20.45 -26.25 26.91
N GLY A 253 -19.75 -26.33 25.77
CA GLY A 253 -18.37 -26.78 25.68
C GLY A 253 -17.43 -25.89 26.50
N LEU A 254 -17.56 -24.57 26.39
CA LEU A 254 -16.79 -23.63 27.21
C LEU A 254 -17.09 -23.78 28.71
N LYS A 255 -18.36 -23.96 29.11
CA LYS A 255 -18.70 -24.19 30.52
C LYS A 255 -18.19 -25.53 31.05
N GLN A 256 -18.23 -26.62 30.27
CA GLN A 256 -17.65 -27.90 30.70
C GLN A 256 -16.12 -27.84 30.79
N THR A 257 -15.47 -27.05 29.91
CA THR A 257 -14.04 -26.75 30.00
C THR A 257 -13.72 -25.94 31.27
N VAL A 258 -14.58 -25.00 31.68
CA VAL A 258 -14.39 -24.21 32.91
C VAL A 258 -14.67 -25.02 34.18
N THR A 259 -15.65 -25.94 34.21
CA THR A 259 -16.00 -26.66 35.44
C THR A 259 -15.10 -27.86 35.76
N ASN A 260 -14.50 -28.49 34.74
CA ASN A 260 -13.66 -29.68 34.95
C ASN A 260 -12.15 -29.42 34.79
N GLY A 261 -11.75 -28.21 34.36
CA GLY A 261 -10.36 -27.91 33.98
C GLY A 261 -9.50 -27.16 35.00
N TRP A 262 -10.07 -26.60 36.08
CA TRP A 262 -9.33 -25.59 36.87
C TRP A 262 -8.49 -26.10 38.06
N VAL A 263 -8.42 -27.41 38.33
CA VAL A 263 -7.68 -27.92 39.52
C VAL A 263 -6.44 -28.75 39.19
N ALA A 264 -6.12 -29.00 37.92
CA ALA A 264 -4.92 -29.75 37.56
C ALA A 264 -4.00 -28.91 36.67
N VAL A 265 -3.03 -28.24 37.31
CA VAL A 265 -1.75 -27.78 36.73
C VAL A 265 -1.89 -27.10 35.38
N ARG A 266 -1.91 -25.76 35.40
CA ARG A 266 -1.62 -24.94 34.22
C ARG A 266 -0.42 -25.58 33.49
N PRO A 267 -0.54 -25.98 32.21
CA PRO A 267 0.62 -26.43 31.45
C PRO A 267 1.70 -25.36 31.60
N PRO A 268 3.00 -25.71 31.69
CA PRO A 268 4.05 -24.70 31.70
C PRO A 268 3.88 -23.80 30.47
N LEU A 269 3.38 -22.59 30.70
CA LEU A 269 3.23 -21.54 29.70
C LEU A 269 4.60 -20.90 29.50
N VAL A 270 5.52 -21.56 28.79
CA VAL A 270 6.80 -20.92 28.48
C VAL A 270 7.29 -21.37 27.10
N GLU A 271 6.47 -21.16 26.09
CA GLU A 271 7.01 -20.76 24.80
C GLU A 271 6.49 -19.33 24.56
N GLU A 272 6.82 -18.43 25.50
CA GLU A 272 6.73 -16.99 25.25
C GLU A 272 7.84 -16.62 24.26
N GLU A 273 7.53 -15.67 23.39
CA GLU A 273 8.49 -15.19 22.42
C GLU A 273 9.49 -14.25 23.09
N ILE A 274 10.58 -14.81 23.62
CA ILE A 274 11.70 -14.05 24.23
C ILE A 274 12.63 -13.44 23.17
N ASP A 275 12.22 -13.45 21.89
CA ASP A 275 13.01 -12.86 20.80
C ASP A 275 12.98 -11.32 20.90
N THR A 276 13.79 -10.81 21.82
CA THR A 276 13.90 -9.41 22.18
C THR A 276 14.25 -8.57 20.96
N LYS A 277 15.12 -9.09 20.09
CA LYS A 277 15.51 -8.43 18.84
C LYS A 277 14.33 -8.28 17.89
N TYR A 278 13.56 -9.35 17.67
CA TYR A 278 12.33 -9.26 16.87
C TYR A 278 11.34 -8.24 17.45
N LEU A 279 11.10 -8.28 18.77
CA LEU A 279 10.15 -7.36 19.42
C LEU A 279 10.54 -5.89 19.25
N VAL A 280 11.83 -5.57 19.37
CA VAL A 280 12.35 -4.21 19.12
C VAL A 280 12.11 -3.79 17.67
N HIS A 281 12.42 -4.65 16.69
CA HIS A 281 12.18 -4.33 15.28
C HIS A 281 10.70 -4.20 14.94
N LYS A 282 9.85 -5.05 15.51
CA LYS A 282 8.40 -4.98 15.36
C LYS A 282 7.88 -3.63 15.85
N ALA A 283 8.27 -3.20 17.06
CA ALA A 283 7.89 -1.90 17.60
C ALA A 283 8.37 -0.74 16.70
N LYS A 284 9.61 -0.80 16.17
CA LYS A 284 10.12 0.19 15.22
C LYS A 284 9.30 0.26 13.92
N LEU A 285 8.76 -0.86 13.44
CA LEU A 285 7.92 -0.90 12.25
C LEU A 285 6.48 -0.41 12.50
N GLU A 286 5.92 -0.70 13.69
CA GLU A 286 4.65 -0.13 14.12
C GLU A 286 4.73 1.40 14.30
N ASP A 287 5.87 1.90 14.77
CA ASP A 287 6.13 3.33 14.87
C ASP A 287 6.34 3.99 13.50
N LEU A 288 7.05 3.33 12.59
CA LEU A 288 7.17 3.76 11.19
C LEU A 288 5.79 3.95 10.54
N GLU A 289 4.85 3.03 10.76
CA GLU A 289 3.50 3.13 10.17
C GLU A 289 2.80 4.42 10.60
N LYS A 290 2.91 4.81 11.87
CA LYS A 290 2.37 6.08 12.38
C LYS A 290 3.04 7.28 11.70
N HIS A 291 4.36 7.22 11.51
CA HIS A 291 5.11 8.24 10.79
C HIS A 291 4.71 8.35 9.33
N LEU A 292 4.51 7.22 8.63
CA LEU A 292 4.05 7.20 7.24
C LEU A 292 2.66 7.80 7.10
N VAL A 293 1.72 7.45 7.99
CA VAL A 293 0.37 8.04 8.01
C VAL A 293 0.43 9.56 8.22
N THR A 294 1.23 10.02 9.18
CA THR A 294 1.40 11.45 9.45
C THR A 294 2.04 12.17 8.26
N ALA A 295 3.08 11.58 7.67
CA ALA A 295 3.78 12.12 6.51
C ALA A 295 2.86 12.19 5.27
N SER A 296 2.00 11.19 5.05
CA SER A 296 1.00 11.20 3.98
C SER A 296 0.00 12.35 4.17
N GLN A 297 -0.54 12.54 5.38
CA GLN A 297 -1.44 13.67 5.66
C GLN A 297 -0.77 15.03 5.43
N GLN A 298 0.49 15.18 5.84
CA GLN A 298 1.27 16.39 5.59
C GLN A 298 1.55 16.60 4.09
N ALA A 299 1.88 15.53 3.37
CA ALA A 299 2.10 15.54 1.93
C ALA A 299 0.83 15.97 1.18
N GLU A 300 -0.34 15.44 1.56
CA GLU A 300 -1.63 15.84 0.99
C GLU A 300 -1.95 17.31 1.25
N ALA A 301 -1.76 17.77 2.49
CA ALA A 301 -1.95 19.19 2.84
C ALA A 301 -0.99 20.10 2.06
N PHE A 302 0.25 19.67 1.87
CA PHE A 302 1.27 20.38 1.11
C PHE A 302 0.89 20.49 -0.38
N VAL A 303 0.51 19.37 -1.02
CA VAL A 303 0.05 19.36 -2.43
C VAL A 303 -1.17 20.27 -2.61
N LYS A 304 -2.11 20.25 -1.65
CA LYS A 304 -3.27 21.13 -1.68
C LYS A 304 -2.89 22.61 -1.61
N ALA A 305 -2.00 22.99 -0.69
CA ALA A 305 -1.52 24.38 -0.57
C ALA A 305 -0.85 24.86 -1.87
N PHE A 306 -0.08 24.00 -2.53
CA PHE A 306 0.53 24.28 -3.82
C PHE A 306 -0.50 24.40 -4.96
N ASP A 307 -1.58 23.63 -4.92
CA ASP A 307 -2.67 23.77 -5.88
C ASP A 307 -3.46 25.08 -5.70
N ASP A 308 -3.70 25.47 -4.45
CA ASP A 308 -4.32 26.75 -4.09
C ASP A 308 -3.45 27.93 -4.54
N LEU A 309 -2.13 27.87 -4.31
CA LEU A 309 -1.17 28.87 -4.80
C LEU A 309 -1.18 28.96 -6.34
N ARG A 310 -1.19 27.81 -7.02
CA ARG A 310 -1.29 27.74 -8.49
C ARG A 310 -2.57 28.39 -9.00
N SER A 311 -3.71 28.07 -8.37
CA SER A 311 -5.04 28.57 -8.73
C SER A 311 -5.14 30.08 -8.54
N THR A 312 -4.74 30.58 -7.36
CA THR A 312 -4.73 32.01 -7.04
C THR A 312 -3.79 32.79 -7.97
N THR A 313 -2.60 32.27 -8.26
CA THR A 313 -1.67 32.87 -9.24
C THR A 313 -2.30 32.94 -10.62
N GLY A 314 -2.99 31.88 -11.07
CA GLY A 314 -3.68 31.88 -12.37
C GLY A 314 -4.81 32.90 -12.44
N LEU A 315 -5.63 33.01 -11.39
CA LEU A 315 -6.70 34.01 -11.29
C LEU A 315 -6.14 35.43 -11.28
N LEU A 316 -5.03 35.66 -10.57
CA LEU A 316 -4.33 36.94 -10.58
C LEU A 316 -3.91 37.33 -11.99
N GLY A 317 -3.26 36.42 -12.72
CA GLY A 317 -2.87 36.63 -14.11
C GLY A 317 -4.07 36.99 -15.01
N MET A 318 -5.19 36.28 -14.88
CA MET A 318 -6.40 36.57 -15.67
C MET A 318 -7.03 37.92 -15.30
N SER A 319 -6.98 38.33 -14.04
CA SER A 319 -7.47 39.63 -13.61
C SER A 319 -6.66 40.77 -14.23
N PHE A 320 -5.33 40.64 -14.29
CA PHE A 320 -4.47 41.61 -14.96
C PHE A 320 -4.65 41.63 -16.48
N ILE A 321 -4.96 40.50 -17.13
CA ILE A 321 -5.35 40.52 -18.56
C ILE A 321 -6.59 41.39 -18.76
N LYS A 322 -7.63 41.22 -17.93
CA LYS A 322 -8.86 42.02 -18.03
C LYS A 322 -8.57 43.50 -17.80
N LEU A 323 -7.73 43.83 -16.83
CA LEU A 323 -7.30 45.20 -16.57
C LEU A 323 -6.55 45.78 -17.78
N ALA A 324 -5.62 45.03 -18.37
CA ALA A 324 -4.90 45.45 -19.57
C ALA A 324 -5.83 45.70 -20.77
N MET A 325 -6.85 44.85 -20.95
CA MET A 325 -7.85 45.04 -21.99
C MET A 325 -8.67 46.31 -21.75
N PHE A 326 -9.15 46.51 -20.53
CA PHE A 326 -9.90 47.71 -20.15
C PHE A 326 -9.06 48.98 -20.34
N GLU A 327 -7.81 49.01 -19.87
CA GLU A 327 -6.93 50.17 -20.07
C GLU A 327 -6.65 50.43 -21.55
N LYS A 328 -6.48 49.38 -22.36
CA LYS A 328 -6.25 49.50 -23.80
C LYS A 328 -7.46 50.09 -24.52
N GLU A 329 -8.67 49.71 -24.12
CA GLU A 329 -9.92 50.25 -24.67
C GLU A 329 -10.11 51.73 -24.30
N GLN A 330 -9.74 52.12 -23.08
CA GLN A 330 -9.86 53.49 -22.57
C GLN A 330 -8.66 54.41 -22.89
N ALA A 331 -7.65 53.92 -23.61
CA ALA A 331 -6.40 54.65 -23.83
C ALA A 331 -6.56 55.81 -24.84
N ALA A 332 -6.52 57.04 -24.32
CA ALA A 332 -6.54 58.28 -25.10
C ALA A 332 -5.15 58.74 -25.58
N CYS A 333 -4.08 58.31 -24.89
CA CYS A 333 -2.71 58.72 -25.20
C CYS A 333 -1.75 57.52 -25.36
N SER A 334 -0.57 57.78 -25.93
CA SER A 334 0.44 56.75 -26.19
C SER A 334 1.02 56.13 -24.91
N SER A 335 1.11 56.88 -23.82
CA SER A 335 1.58 56.37 -22.52
C SER A 335 0.61 55.39 -21.88
N GLN A 336 -0.70 55.61 -21.99
CA GLN A 336 -1.72 54.66 -21.54
C GLN A 336 -1.68 53.36 -22.35
N LYS A 337 -1.52 53.45 -23.68
CA LYS A 337 -1.35 52.25 -24.54
C LYS A 337 -0.11 51.44 -24.15
N ARG A 338 0.98 52.11 -23.77
CA ARG A 338 2.20 51.44 -23.28
C ARG A 338 1.98 50.74 -21.95
N ARG A 339 1.37 51.43 -20.97
CA ARG A 339 1.02 50.84 -19.67
C ARG A 339 0.15 49.59 -19.82
N ALA A 340 -0.90 49.66 -20.65
CA ALA A 340 -1.76 48.51 -20.91
C ALA A 340 -0.97 47.31 -21.50
N ALA A 341 0.00 47.57 -22.38
CA ALA A 341 0.88 46.53 -22.91
C ALA A 341 1.79 45.93 -21.83
N ASP A 342 2.35 46.75 -20.94
CA ASP A 342 3.19 46.30 -19.83
C ASP A 342 2.39 45.44 -18.83
N ILE A 343 1.16 45.86 -18.49
CA ILE A 343 0.25 45.05 -17.66
C ILE A 343 -0.07 43.72 -18.35
N SER A 344 -0.29 43.72 -19.67
CA SER A 344 -0.53 42.48 -20.43
C SER A 344 0.68 41.54 -20.41
N ASN A 345 1.91 42.07 -20.47
CA ASN A 345 3.15 41.29 -20.38
C ASN A 345 3.33 40.70 -18.98
N PHE A 346 3.11 41.51 -17.93
CA PHE A 346 3.10 41.05 -16.54
C PHE A 346 2.07 39.93 -16.32
N ALA A 347 0.83 40.14 -16.78
CA ALA A 347 -0.24 39.17 -16.68
C ALA A 347 0.12 37.84 -17.35
N SER A 348 0.73 37.92 -18.54
CA SER A 348 1.22 36.76 -19.27
C SER A 348 2.33 36.03 -18.52
N ALA A 349 3.24 36.75 -17.85
CA ALA A 349 4.27 36.17 -17.00
C ALA A 349 3.68 35.43 -15.80
N VAL A 350 2.72 36.04 -15.10
CA VAL A 350 1.98 35.43 -13.99
C VAL A 350 1.31 34.12 -14.42
N ILE A 351 0.65 34.11 -15.59
CA ILE A 351 0.03 32.89 -16.14
C ILE A 351 1.09 31.82 -16.48
N ARG A 352 2.26 32.22 -16.99
CA ARG A 352 3.38 31.28 -17.22
C ARG A 352 3.89 30.66 -15.93
N VAL A 353 3.97 31.44 -14.84
CA VAL A 353 4.31 30.92 -13.50
C VAL A 353 3.26 29.91 -13.04
N SER A 354 1.97 30.26 -13.10
CA SER A 354 0.87 29.35 -12.74
C SER A 354 0.90 28.04 -13.53
N ARG A 355 1.13 28.08 -14.85
CA ARG A 355 1.27 26.88 -15.68
C ARG A 355 2.48 26.02 -15.28
N SER A 356 3.57 26.66 -14.89
CA SER A 356 4.79 25.96 -14.47
C SER A 356 4.63 25.36 -13.07
N GLN A 357 3.88 26.02 -12.16
CA GLN A 357 3.44 25.44 -10.88
C GLN A 357 2.59 24.18 -11.09
N THR A 358 1.71 24.12 -12.11
CA THR A 358 0.98 22.86 -12.43
C THR A 358 1.93 21.69 -12.69
N LYS A 359 3.02 21.93 -13.43
CA LYS A 359 3.99 20.89 -13.76
C LYS A 359 4.79 20.49 -12.52
N LEU A 360 5.26 21.46 -11.73
CA LEU A 360 5.93 21.21 -10.46
C LEU A 360 5.04 20.36 -9.53
N ASN A 361 3.77 20.73 -9.35
CA ASN A 361 2.83 19.97 -8.52
C ASN A 361 2.67 18.52 -8.99
N THR A 362 2.69 18.29 -10.30
CA THR A 362 2.64 16.95 -10.87
C THR A 362 3.87 16.13 -10.49
N GLU A 363 5.07 16.70 -10.52
CA GLU A 363 6.29 16.01 -10.09
C GLU A 363 6.31 15.79 -8.56
N ILE A 364 5.90 16.78 -7.77
CA ILE A 364 5.76 16.65 -6.30
C ILE A 364 4.88 15.43 -5.96
N VAL A 365 3.71 15.30 -6.58
CA VAL A 365 2.80 14.17 -6.34
C VAL A 365 3.46 12.83 -6.68
N LYS A 366 4.26 12.76 -7.75
CA LYS A 366 5.00 11.53 -8.09
C LYS A 366 6.02 11.18 -7.01
N HIS A 367 6.84 12.14 -6.56
CA HIS A 367 7.83 11.89 -5.51
C HIS A 367 7.14 11.44 -4.22
N LEU A 368 6.15 12.19 -3.75
CA LEU A 368 5.41 11.89 -2.52
C LEU A 368 4.57 10.60 -2.61
N GLY A 369 4.40 10.05 -3.81
CA GLY A 369 3.79 8.74 -4.04
C GLY A 369 4.51 7.60 -3.31
N ILE A 370 5.83 7.70 -3.12
CA ILE A 370 6.64 6.70 -2.42
C ILE A 370 6.14 6.48 -0.98
N ILE A 371 5.68 7.53 -0.29
CA ILE A 371 5.11 7.40 1.06
C ILE A 371 3.91 6.44 1.05
N HIS A 372 3.02 6.60 0.07
CA HIS A 372 1.82 5.77 -0.07
C HIS A 372 2.18 4.34 -0.47
N GLU A 373 3.21 4.14 -1.29
CA GLU A 373 3.71 2.79 -1.60
C GLU A 373 4.18 2.08 -0.32
N TYR A 374 4.94 2.76 0.54
CA TYR A 374 5.35 2.19 1.83
C TYR A 374 4.18 1.99 2.80
N MET A 375 3.17 2.86 2.81
CA MET A 375 1.93 2.61 3.56
C MET A 375 1.24 1.33 3.11
N GLU A 376 1.11 1.10 1.80
CA GLU A 376 0.55 -0.14 1.26
C GLU A 376 1.42 -1.36 1.64
N THR A 377 2.75 -1.22 1.72
CA THR A 377 3.64 -2.31 2.14
C THR A 377 3.45 -2.72 3.61
N MET A 378 2.94 -1.83 4.47
CA MET A 378 2.71 -2.17 5.89
C MET A 378 1.72 -3.32 6.06
N ALA A 379 0.74 -3.47 5.15
CA ALA A 379 -0.15 -4.63 5.16
C ALA A 379 0.62 -5.95 4.98
N SER A 380 1.66 -5.98 4.14
CA SER A 380 2.54 -7.14 3.95
C SER A 380 3.37 -7.42 5.21
N VAL A 381 3.84 -6.38 5.90
CA VAL A 381 4.58 -6.49 7.17
C VAL A 381 3.68 -7.14 8.23
N HIS A 382 2.46 -6.64 8.40
CA HIS A 382 1.49 -7.18 9.36
C HIS A 382 1.11 -8.62 9.08
N ASN A 383 0.93 -8.99 7.82
CA ASN A 383 0.65 -10.37 7.42
C ASN A 383 1.80 -11.31 7.82
N ALA A 384 3.05 -10.91 7.59
CA ALA A 384 4.22 -11.69 7.98
C ALA A 384 4.37 -11.86 9.49
N PHE A 385 3.98 -10.87 10.29
CA PHE A 385 3.96 -10.97 11.76
C PHE A 385 2.78 -11.79 12.28
N THR A 386 1.65 -11.73 11.58
CA THR A 386 0.49 -12.59 11.84
C THR A 386 0.86 -14.05 11.56
N ASP A 387 1.62 -14.34 10.51
CA ASP A 387 2.15 -15.68 10.24
C ASP A 387 2.97 -16.24 11.41
N ARG A 388 3.89 -15.43 11.95
CA ARG A 388 4.71 -15.78 13.12
C ARG A 388 3.86 -16.04 14.35
N SER A 389 2.91 -15.15 14.62
CA SER A 389 1.98 -15.28 15.76
C SER A 389 1.13 -16.56 15.64
N ASN A 390 0.61 -16.86 14.45
CA ASN A 390 -0.16 -18.07 14.18
C ASN A 390 0.69 -19.34 14.29
N ALA A 391 1.95 -19.29 13.82
CA ALA A 391 2.88 -20.40 13.94
C ALA A 391 3.22 -20.68 15.40
N LEU A 392 3.49 -19.64 16.21
CA LEU A 392 3.74 -19.77 17.64
C LEU A 392 2.52 -20.34 18.38
N LEU A 393 1.33 -19.79 18.12
CA LEU A 393 0.08 -20.29 18.72
C LEU A 393 -0.13 -21.78 18.44
N ARG A 394 0.19 -22.25 17.24
CA ARG A 394 0.09 -23.67 16.90
C ARG A 394 1.07 -24.54 17.68
N VAL A 395 2.31 -24.08 17.91
CA VAL A 395 3.26 -24.84 18.75
C VAL A 395 2.78 -24.88 20.20
N GLN A 396 2.24 -23.77 20.72
CA GLN A 396 1.67 -23.71 22.06
C GLN A 396 0.47 -24.66 22.21
N ASN A 397 -0.44 -24.69 21.24
CA ASN A 397 -1.58 -25.61 21.23
C ASN A 397 -1.13 -27.07 21.23
N LEU A 398 -0.20 -27.44 20.34
CA LEU A 398 0.35 -28.80 20.29
C LEU A 398 1.08 -29.18 21.59
N SER A 399 1.74 -28.22 22.24
CA SER A 399 2.40 -28.44 23.54
C SER A 399 1.41 -28.71 24.66
N ALA A 400 0.30 -27.97 24.69
CA ALA A 400 -0.78 -28.20 25.64
C ALA A 400 -1.44 -29.57 25.40
N ASP A 401 -1.73 -29.90 24.13
CA ASP A 401 -2.29 -31.21 23.74
C ASP A 401 -1.38 -32.35 24.17
N LEU A 402 -0.07 -32.24 23.94
CA LEU A 402 0.92 -33.22 24.40
C LEU A 402 0.91 -33.39 25.90
N TYR A 403 0.89 -32.30 26.66
CA TYR A 403 0.81 -32.36 28.12
C TYR A 403 -0.44 -33.10 28.60
N PHE A 404 -1.60 -32.83 27.97
CA PHE A 404 -2.84 -33.53 28.29
C PHE A 404 -2.80 -35.02 27.92
N LEU A 405 -2.24 -35.36 26.77
CA LEU A 405 -2.10 -36.76 26.32
C LEU A 405 -1.15 -37.54 27.23
N HIS A 406 0.01 -36.98 27.57
CA HIS A 406 0.96 -37.57 28.52
C HIS A 406 0.33 -37.78 29.90
N THR A 407 -0.37 -36.78 30.42
CA THR A 407 -1.09 -36.88 31.70
C THR A 407 -2.16 -37.97 31.66
N ARG A 408 -2.90 -38.11 30.55
CA ARG A 408 -3.93 -39.14 30.39
C ARG A 408 -3.32 -40.54 30.30
N ALA A 409 -2.22 -40.69 29.55
CA ALA A 409 -1.49 -41.95 29.43
C ALA A 409 -0.95 -42.40 30.80
N GLY A 410 -0.27 -41.51 31.53
CA GLY A 410 0.26 -41.81 32.86
C GLY A 410 -0.83 -42.16 33.89
N LYS A 411 -1.98 -41.47 33.85
CA LYS A 411 -3.14 -41.82 34.69
C LYS A 411 -3.65 -43.23 34.40
N LEU A 412 -3.80 -43.62 33.13
CA LEU A 412 -4.26 -44.96 32.76
C LEU A 412 -3.23 -46.05 33.12
N GLU A 413 -1.94 -45.74 33.04
CA GLU A 413 -0.87 -46.62 33.46
C GLU A 413 -0.88 -46.87 34.98
N SER A 414 -1.19 -45.84 35.78
CA SER A 414 -1.23 -45.92 37.25
C SER A 414 -2.42 -46.68 37.84
N VAL A 415 -3.51 -46.88 37.08
CA VAL A 415 -4.71 -47.58 37.56
C VAL A 415 -4.50 -49.09 37.50
N SER A 416 -4.52 -49.77 38.67
CA SER A 416 -4.49 -51.24 38.76
C SER A 416 -5.80 -51.86 38.24
N ALA A 417 -5.70 -52.84 37.35
CA ALA A 417 -6.85 -53.57 36.80
C ALA A 417 -7.41 -54.59 37.81
N ARG A 418 -8.73 -54.82 37.81
CA ARG A 418 -9.39 -55.84 38.65
C ARG A 418 -9.61 -57.18 37.96
N GLY A 419 -9.19 -57.33 36.70
CA GLY A 419 -9.32 -58.58 35.93
C GLY A 419 -8.64 -58.53 34.55
N MET A 420 -8.39 -59.71 33.97
CA MET A 420 -7.59 -59.90 32.74
C MET A 420 -8.15 -59.17 31.51
N ASP A 421 -9.48 -59.22 31.28
CA ASP A 421 -10.08 -58.55 30.11
C ASP A 421 -10.03 -57.03 30.22
N GLN A 422 -10.20 -56.51 31.43
CA GLN A 422 -10.03 -55.07 31.71
C GLN A 422 -8.58 -54.65 31.52
N GLU A 423 -7.63 -55.50 31.91
CA GLU A 423 -6.20 -55.26 31.72
C GLU A 423 -5.82 -55.23 30.22
N ARG A 424 -6.29 -56.19 29.42
CA ARG A 424 -6.07 -56.19 27.96
C ARG A 424 -6.64 -54.95 27.29
N SER A 425 -7.89 -54.59 27.60
CA SER A 425 -8.52 -53.36 27.08
C SER A 425 -7.77 -52.10 27.52
N ARG A 426 -7.23 -52.08 28.75
CA ARG A 426 -6.42 -50.98 29.26
C ARG A 426 -5.10 -50.85 28.49
N TYR A 427 -4.40 -51.96 28.27
CA TYR A 427 -3.16 -51.98 27.48
C TYR A 427 -3.38 -51.48 26.06
N GLN A 428 -4.45 -51.92 25.39
CA GLN A 428 -4.82 -51.42 24.06
C GLN A 428 -5.06 -49.91 24.05
N LYS A 429 -5.83 -49.38 25.01
CA LYS A 429 -6.06 -47.93 25.15
C LYS A 429 -4.79 -47.13 25.44
N ILE A 430 -3.87 -47.69 26.22
CA ILE A 430 -2.57 -47.06 26.49
C ILE A 430 -1.74 -47.04 25.21
N GLU A 431 -1.71 -48.12 24.43
CA GLU A 431 -0.96 -48.13 23.18
C GLU A 431 -1.55 -47.16 22.15
N GLU A 432 -2.88 -47.13 21.98
CA GLU A 432 -3.55 -46.13 21.13
C GLU A 432 -3.20 -44.69 21.58
N LEU A 433 -3.21 -44.42 22.88
CA LEU A 433 -2.80 -43.11 23.39
C LEU A 433 -1.32 -42.82 23.12
N LYS A 434 -0.43 -43.80 23.27
CA LYS A 434 0.99 -43.66 22.95
C LYS A 434 1.20 -43.36 21.46
N GLU A 435 0.45 -44.00 20.57
CA GLU A 435 0.47 -43.68 19.15
C GLU A 435 0.00 -42.24 18.87
N THR A 436 -1.07 -41.78 19.53
CA THR A 436 -1.52 -40.38 19.40
C THR A 436 -0.52 -39.37 19.96
N VAL A 437 0.18 -39.72 21.05
CA VAL A 437 1.28 -38.92 21.61
C VAL A 437 2.40 -38.80 20.59
N ARG A 438 2.90 -39.92 20.05
CA ARG A 438 3.95 -39.92 19.02
C ARG A 438 3.57 -39.06 17.83
N ALA A 439 2.35 -39.21 17.30
CA ALA A 439 1.87 -38.42 16.17
C ALA A 439 1.78 -36.91 16.48
N THR A 440 1.42 -36.55 17.72
CA THR A 440 1.36 -35.15 18.18
C THR A 440 2.77 -34.58 18.41
N GLU A 441 3.72 -35.38 18.86
CA GLU A 441 5.14 -35.01 19.00
C GLU A 441 5.76 -34.73 17.63
N ASP A 442 5.46 -35.57 16.63
CA ASP A 442 5.86 -35.35 15.24
C ASP A 442 5.23 -34.08 14.65
N ALA A 443 3.94 -33.82 14.96
CA ALA A 443 3.27 -32.59 14.57
C ALA A 443 3.91 -31.35 15.23
N LYS A 444 4.23 -31.41 16.53
CA LYS A 444 4.94 -30.33 17.24
C LYS A 444 6.32 -30.10 16.62
N THR A 445 7.08 -31.15 16.33
CA THR A 445 8.40 -31.05 15.71
C THR A 445 8.33 -30.37 14.34
N ARG A 446 7.33 -30.70 13.51
CA ARG A 446 7.10 -30.00 12.24
C ARG A 446 6.69 -28.54 12.44
N ALA A 447 5.83 -28.26 13.42
CA ALA A 447 5.39 -26.91 13.73
C ALA A 447 6.54 -26.01 14.22
N LEU A 448 7.45 -26.55 15.02
CA LEU A 448 8.68 -25.88 15.45
C LEU A 448 9.59 -25.53 14.28
N LYS A 449 9.84 -26.47 13.36
CA LYS A 449 10.65 -26.22 12.16
C LYS A 449 10.06 -25.10 11.29
N GLU A 450 8.74 -25.09 11.13
CA GLU A 450 8.05 -24.04 10.38
C GLU A 450 8.11 -22.69 11.10
N LEU A 451 7.97 -22.68 12.43
CA LEU A 451 8.14 -21.46 13.22
C LEU A 451 9.56 -20.90 13.03
N GLU A 452 10.61 -21.71 13.15
CA GLU A 452 11.99 -21.25 12.96
C GLU A 452 12.23 -20.69 11.55
N LEU A 453 11.69 -21.33 10.50
CA LEU A 453 11.74 -20.78 9.14
C LEU A 453 11.05 -19.41 9.03
N ILE A 454 9.87 -19.25 9.65
CA ILE A 454 9.16 -17.98 9.66
C ILE A 454 9.94 -16.91 10.44
N LYS A 455 10.61 -17.28 11.54
CA LYS A 455 11.46 -16.37 12.31
C LYS A 455 12.62 -15.84 11.47
N GLU A 456 13.31 -16.74 10.79
CA GLU A 456 14.40 -16.40 9.87
C GLU A 456 13.92 -15.49 8.73
N ASN A 457 12.81 -15.87 8.08
CA ASN A 457 12.18 -15.09 7.01
C ASN A 457 11.85 -13.67 7.49
N ASN A 458 11.14 -13.53 8.62
CA ASN A 458 10.81 -12.22 9.20
C ASN A 458 12.06 -11.36 9.42
N MET A 459 13.12 -11.92 10.00
CA MET A 459 14.33 -11.15 10.30
C MET A 459 15.11 -10.73 9.04
N ASN A 460 15.22 -11.61 8.06
CA ASN A 460 15.82 -11.29 6.77
C ASN A 460 15.02 -10.21 6.04
N GLU A 461 13.70 -10.29 6.13
CA GLU A 461 12.79 -9.37 5.49
C GLU A 461 12.80 -7.99 6.10
N ILE A 462 12.82 -7.90 7.44
CA ILE A 462 12.98 -6.64 8.17
C ILE A 462 14.26 -5.92 7.73
N LYS A 463 15.38 -6.64 7.62
CA LYS A 463 16.66 -6.06 7.16
C LYS A 463 16.56 -5.55 5.73
N ARG A 464 16.03 -6.36 4.81
CA ARG A 464 15.86 -6.00 3.40
C ARG A 464 14.96 -4.77 3.27
N PHE A 465 13.78 -4.81 3.89
CA PHE A 465 12.81 -3.73 3.87
C PHE A 465 13.39 -2.42 4.38
N ASN A 466 14.14 -2.45 5.49
CA ASN A 466 14.77 -1.23 6.03
C ASN A 466 15.83 -0.65 5.08
N LYS A 467 16.57 -1.50 4.36
CA LYS A 467 17.55 -1.07 3.35
C LYS A 467 16.86 -0.42 2.15
N GLU A 468 15.86 -1.08 1.59
CA GLU A 468 15.05 -0.58 0.47
C GLU A 468 14.36 0.74 0.84
N ARG A 469 13.69 0.78 2.00
CA ARG A 469 13.02 1.98 2.53
C ARG A 469 13.95 3.16 2.65
N ARG A 470 15.15 2.96 3.20
CA ARG A 470 16.13 4.04 3.34
C ARG A 470 16.52 4.59 1.97
N GLN A 471 16.82 3.72 1.02
CA GLN A 471 17.22 4.12 -0.34
C GLN A 471 16.10 4.90 -1.03
N ASP A 472 14.88 4.35 -1.03
CA ASP A 472 13.75 4.92 -1.75
C ASP A 472 13.30 6.27 -1.17
N LEU A 473 13.26 6.40 0.17
CA LEU A 473 12.90 7.67 0.80
C LEU A 473 13.96 8.74 0.58
N VAL A 474 15.24 8.38 0.54
CA VAL A 474 16.32 9.33 0.20
C VAL A 474 16.23 9.75 -1.26
N GLU A 475 15.96 8.82 -2.17
CA GLU A 475 15.80 9.13 -3.60
C GLU A 475 14.57 10.00 -3.87
N MET A 476 13.44 9.71 -3.21
CA MET A 476 12.25 10.56 -3.18
C MET A 476 12.59 12.00 -2.77
N LEU A 477 13.29 12.18 -1.65
CA LEU A 477 13.64 13.50 -1.14
C LEU A 477 14.59 14.24 -2.09
N LYS A 478 15.56 13.54 -2.69
CA LYS A 478 16.46 14.11 -3.69
C LYS A 478 15.70 14.59 -4.92
N GLY A 479 14.80 13.76 -5.46
CA GLY A 479 13.95 14.11 -6.60
C GLY A 479 13.08 15.33 -6.30
N PHE A 480 12.42 15.33 -5.15
CA PHE A 480 11.62 16.45 -4.67
C PHE A 480 12.42 17.75 -4.60
N VAL A 481 13.59 17.75 -3.95
CA VAL A 481 14.42 18.96 -3.80
C VAL A 481 14.96 19.44 -5.15
N LEU A 482 15.38 18.53 -6.03
CA LEU A 482 15.91 18.87 -7.34
C LEU A 482 14.86 19.58 -8.21
N ASP A 483 13.63 19.08 -8.22
CA ASP A 483 12.54 19.72 -8.98
C ASP A 483 12.17 21.07 -8.37
N GLN A 484 12.08 21.19 -7.04
CA GLN A 484 11.85 22.48 -6.37
C GLN A 484 12.89 23.53 -6.76
N ALA A 485 14.18 23.17 -6.75
CA ALA A 485 15.27 24.06 -7.13
C ALA A 485 15.18 24.46 -8.62
N THR A 486 14.95 23.49 -9.50
CA THR A 486 14.86 23.71 -10.95
C THR A 486 13.70 24.64 -11.31
N TYR A 487 12.52 24.44 -10.71
CA TYR A 487 11.38 25.32 -10.95
C TYR A 487 11.56 26.70 -10.31
N SER A 488 12.23 26.79 -9.16
CA SER A 488 12.57 28.08 -8.55
C SER A 488 13.46 28.93 -9.45
N ASP A 489 14.48 28.33 -10.07
CA ASP A 489 15.33 29.01 -11.05
C ASP A 489 14.54 29.42 -12.32
N HIS A 490 13.63 28.56 -12.77
CA HIS A 490 12.72 28.89 -13.86
C HIS A 490 11.80 30.08 -13.52
N PHE A 491 11.23 30.13 -12.31
CA PHE A 491 10.42 31.26 -11.86
C PHE A 491 11.25 32.54 -11.76
N ALA A 492 12.47 32.47 -11.22
CA ALA A 492 13.39 33.59 -11.16
C ALA A 492 13.66 34.16 -12.56
N THR A 493 13.90 33.30 -13.56
CA THR A 493 14.08 33.71 -14.96
C THR A 493 12.86 34.46 -15.52
N ILE A 494 11.64 33.99 -15.22
CA ILE A 494 10.41 34.67 -15.64
C ILE A 494 10.32 36.06 -15.01
N TRP A 495 10.60 36.18 -13.71
CA TRP A 495 10.52 37.46 -13.00
C TRP A 495 11.62 38.44 -13.39
N THR A 496 12.84 37.97 -13.63
CA THR A 496 13.94 38.80 -14.15
C THR A 496 13.55 39.45 -15.47
N LYS A 497 12.94 38.68 -16.39
CA LYS A 497 12.46 39.22 -17.66
C LYS A 497 11.39 40.31 -17.48
N VAL A 498 10.45 40.12 -16.55
CA VAL A 498 9.44 41.15 -16.22
C VAL A 498 10.10 42.41 -15.66
N ALA A 499 11.09 42.27 -14.79
CA ALA A 499 11.83 43.39 -14.22
C ALA A 499 12.61 44.18 -15.29
N GLU A 500 13.21 43.48 -16.26
CA GLU A 500 13.88 44.09 -17.40
C GLU A 500 12.91 44.85 -18.31
N GLU A 501 11.77 44.24 -18.66
CA GLU A 501 10.73 44.85 -19.50
C GLU A 501 10.11 46.10 -18.84
N THR A 502 10.07 46.16 -17.51
CA THR A 502 9.48 47.27 -16.74
C THR A 502 10.50 48.26 -16.16
N LYS A 503 11.80 48.09 -16.43
CA LYS A 503 12.88 48.94 -15.89
C LYS A 503 12.70 50.44 -16.19
N GLY A 504 12.00 50.77 -17.28
CA GLY A 504 11.68 52.15 -17.65
C GLY A 504 10.88 52.93 -16.59
N TYR A 505 10.07 52.25 -15.78
CA TYR A 505 9.29 52.90 -14.71
C TYR A 505 10.16 53.42 -13.56
N ALA A 506 11.28 52.76 -13.25
CA ALA A 506 12.21 53.22 -12.24
C ALA A 506 12.84 54.58 -12.63
N ASN A 507 13.23 54.71 -13.90
CA ASN A 507 13.90 55.90 -14.42
C ASN A 507 12.95 57.10 -14.59
N SER A 508 11.64 56.89 -14.66
CA SER A 508 10.65 57.99 -14.78
C SER A 508 10.21 58.59 -13.44
N SER A 509 10.62 57.99 -12.31
CA SER A 509 10.29 58.47 -10.96
C SER A 509 11.31 59.44 -10.36
N SER A 510 12.47 59.60 -11.02
CA SER A 510 13.46 60.65 -10.78
C SER A 510 13.29 61.78 -11.78
#